data_AF-A0A0Q4FXW5-F1
#
_entry.id   AF-A0A0Q4FXW5-F1
#
_cell.length_a   1.000
_cell.length_b   1.000
_cell.length_c   1.000
_cell.angle_alpha   90.00
_cell.angle_beta   90.00
_cell.angle_gamma   90.00
#
_symmetry.space_group_name_H-M   'P 1'
#
loop_
_entity.id
_entity.type
_entity.pdbx_description
1 polymer ?
#
loop_
_entity_poly.entity_id
_entity_poly.type
_entity_poly.pdbx_seq_one_letter_code
_entity_poly.pdbx_strand_id
1 'polypeptide(L)'
;MPIGADGNPLHRLFDAWHLPWREPREQVEAREGIRRDSLYDDDVMFVRDAAVPPGVLQPWNAGIFERFAPTLPITRFTAIAWFYGDAASNLRHMAADIAALIGPAPIGPEYNTDVCRWEAGAAGLQLMTWPPERQSHGLTNNAFDREPRLRTAVHLTVTTGFRLPLSLREDAWVRAFQPVALVNMQRTLPLDRIAVTAPSETEIEYARDPGDHLPHIGNRIGYPPDVAALIFCTDQLFIVPREDVLGFAVTRMRRAKGAGGSYLQVRCRTPCPVADKTLFLTQSPDPDGVTALGRSLAATFDRPCEVGPLHDDI
;
A
#
# COMPACT_ATOMS: atom_id res chain seq x y z
N MET A 1 -7.41 -23.68 -5.61
CA MET A 1 -8.66 -23.99 -4.88
C MET A 1 -9.07 -22.73 -4.14
N PRO A 2 -10.31 -22.25 -4.30
CA PRO A 2 -10.78 -21.06 -3.61
C PRO A 2 -10.75 -21.33 -2.09
N ILE A 3 -10.29 -20.33 -1.33
CA ILE A 3 -10.24 -20.36 0.14
C ILE A 3 -11.66 -20.72 0.62
N GLY A 4 -11.75 -21.85 1.31
CA GLY A 4 -13.00 -22.48 1.72
C GLY A 4 -13.79 -21.65 2.72
N ALA A 5 -14.98 -22.15 3.03
CA ALA A 5 -16.09 -21.54 3.75
C ALA A 5 -15.85 -21.02 5.19
N ASP A 6 -14.60 -20.89 5.64
CA ASP A 6 -14.23 -20.16 6.85
C ASP A 6 -13.45 -18.90 6.44
N GLY A 7 -14.15 -17.77 6.33
CA GLY A 7 -13.60 -16.51 5.83
C GLY A 7 -12.27 -16.08 6.48
N ASN A 8 -11.54 -15.21 5.78
CA ASN A 8 -10.24 -14.67 6.20
C ASN A 8 -10.26 -14.25 7.69
N PRO A 9 -9.40 -14.82 8.56
CA PRO A 9 -9.45 -14.58 10.00
C PRO A 9 -9.22 -13.12 10.38
N LEU A 10 -8.41 -12.39 9.61
CA LEU A 10 -8.20 -10.96 9.82
C LEU A 10 -9.43 -10.15 9.44
N HIS A 11 -10.13 -10.50 8.35
CA HIS A 11 -11.39 -9.85 8.01
C HIS A 11 -12.46 -10.07 9.09
N ARG A 12 -12.56 -11.28 9.65
CA ARG A 12 -13.44 -11.54 10.81
C ARG A 12 -13.06 -10.68 12.02
N LEU A 13 -11.76 -10.49 12.28
CA LEU A 13 -11.28 -9.61 13.34
C LEU A 13 -11.64 -8.15 13.07
N PHE A 14 -11.49 -7.67 11.83
CA PHE A 14 -11.84 -6.30 11.45
C PHE A 14 -13.35 -6.05 11.57
N ASP A 15 -14.18 -7.04 11.21
CA ASP A 15 -15.62 -7.01 11.42
C ASP A 15 -15.98 -6.98 12.93
N ALA A 16 -15.29 -7.79 13.74
CA ALA A 16 -15.46 -7.80 15.21
C ALA A 16 -15.01 -6.49 15.87
N TRP A 17 -14.08 -5.77 15.24
CA TRP A 17 -13.69 -4.41 15.64
C TRP A 17 -14.54 -3.32 15.03
N HIS A 18 -15.59 -3.66 14.26
CA HIS A 18 -16.44 -2.70 13.58
C HIS A 18 -15.66 -1.68 12.72
N LEU A 19 -14.54 -2.10 12.12
CA LEU A 19 -13.83 -1.27 11.15
C LEU A 19 -14.67 -1.18 9.86
N PRO A 20 -14.87 0.01 9.27
CA PRO A 20 -15.69 0.20 8.07
C PRO A 20 -14.90 -0.16 6.79
N TRP A 21 -14.17 -1.27 6.80
CA TRP A 21 -13.19 -1.62 5.77
C TRP A 21 -13.78 -2.05 4.41
N ARG A 22 -15.11 -2.14 4.32
CA ARG A 22 -15.87 -2.41 3.08
C ARG A 22 -16.66 -1.21 2.59
N GLU A 23 -16.79 -0.17 3.41
CA GLU A 23 -17.56 1.03 3.06
C GLU A 23 -16.72 1.96 2.19
N PRO A 24 -17.30 2.63 1.19
CA PRO A 24 -16.63 3.70 0.47
C PRO A 24 -16.12 4.78 1.43
N ARG A 25 -14.89 5.24 1.22
CA ARG A 25 -14.23 6.24 2.04
C ARG A 25 -15.10 7.49 2.24
N GLU A 26 -15.73 8.00 1.18
CA GLU A 26 -16.59 9.19 1.24
C GLU A 26 -17.76 9.06 2.22
N GLN A 27 -18.29 7.85 2.40
CA GLN A 27 -19.39 7.59 3.33
C GLN A 27 -18.90 7.59 4.78
N VAL A 28 -17.72 7.01 5.02
CA VAL A 28 -17.08 7.05 6.33
C VAL A 28 -16.70 8.48 6.68
N GLU A 29 -16.14 9.25 5.73
CA GLU A 29 -15.78 10.66 5.89
C GLU A 29 -16.99 11.54 6.21
N ALA A 30 -18.11 11.34 5.52
CA ALA A 30 -19.35 12.06 5.81
C ALA A 30 -19.90 11.77 7.21
N ARG A 31 -19.73 10.53 7.70
CA ARG A 31 -20.19 10.10 9.04
C ARG A 31 -19.27 10.58 10.16
N GLU A 32 -17.97 10.43 9.97
CA GLU A 32 -16.99 10.62 11.04
C GLU A 32 -16.42 12.04 11.10
N GLY A 33 -16.35 12.70 9.93
CA GLY A 33 -15.70 13.99 9.76
C GLY A 33 -14.18 13.91 9.85
N ILE A 34 -13.53 14.91 9.25
CA ILE A 34 -12.07 15.07 9.28
C ILE A 34 -11.69 15.93 10.49
N ARG A 35 -10.65 15.52 11.22
CA ARG A 35 -10.13 16.22 12.39
C ARG A 35 -8.61 16.23 12.37
N ARG A 36 -8.04 17.24 13.01
CA ARG A 36 -6.60 17.27 13.28
C ARG A 36 -6.26 16.32 14.43
N ASP A 37 -5.33 15.42 14.22
CA ASP A 37 -4.80 14.54 15.26
C ASP A 37 -3.98 15.34 16.28
N SER A 38 -4.28 15.17 17.57
CA SER A 38 -3.56 15.87 18.64
C SER A 38 -2.14 15.36 18.85
N LEU A 39 -1.83 14.13 18.42
CA LEU A 39 -0.50 13.53 18.58
C LEU A 39 0.44 13.94 17.44
N TYR A 40 0.07 13.64 16.20
CA TYR A 40 0.91 13.86 15.03
C TYR A 40 0.69 15.21 14.35
N ASP A 41 -0.40 15.92 14.65
CA ASP A 41 -0.80 17.11 13.92
C ASP A 41 -0.92 16.77 12.43
N ASP A 42 -1.73 15.77 12.10
CA ASP A 42 -2.08 15.36 10.75
C ASP A 42 -3.61 15.29 10.62
N ASP A 43 -4.13 15.40 9.40
CA ASP A 43 -5.58 15.28 9.17
C ASP A 43 -5.96 13.80 9.12
N VAL A 44 -6.86 13.42 10.02
CA VAL A 44 -7.30 12.04 10.21
C VAL A 44 -8.81 11.97 10.35
N MET A 45 -9.34 10.78 10.12
CA MET A 45 -10.71 10.43 10.43
C MET A 45 -10.70 9.35 11.52
N PHE A 46 -11.23 9.68 12.70
CA PHE A 46 -11.40 8.73 13.79
C PHE A 46 -12.66 7.89 13.56
N VAL A 47 -12.54 6.58 13.67
CA VAL A 47 -13.65 5.64 13.49
C VAL A 47 -14.32 5.43 14.85
N ARG A 48 -15.41 6.14 15.12
CA ARG A 48 -15.99 6.22 16.47
C ARG A 48 -16.70 4.95 16.91
N ASP A 49 -17.28 4.24 15.95
CA ASP A 49 -18.02 3.00 16.21
C ASP A 49 -17.09 1.77 16.29
N ALA A 50 -15.79 1.94 16.01
CA ALA A 50 -14.82 0.86 16.09
C ALA A 50 -14.53 0.46 17.54
N ALA A 51 -14.32 -0.84 17.76
CA ALA A 51 -13.88 -1.36 19.06
C ALA A 51 -12.52 -0.75 19.42
N VAL A 52 -12.46 -0.16 20.61
CA VAL A 52 -11.28 0.55 21.09
C VAL A 52 -10.24 -0.45 21.57
N PRO A 53 -8.98 -0.41 21.08
CA PRO A 53 -7.92 -1.26 21.59
C PRO A 53 -7.71 -1.05 23.09
N PRO A 54 -7.37 -2.10 23.86
CA PRO A 54 -7.03 -1.94 25.26
C PRO A 54 -5.84 -0.97 25.41
N GLY A 55 -5.83 -0.17 26.48
CA GLY A 55 -4.77 0.82 26.72
C GLY A 55 -4.73 1.96 25.70
N VAL A 56 -5.87 2.31 25.09
CA VAL A 56 -5.94 3.32 24.02
C VAL A 56 -5.24 4.63 24.39
N LEU A 57 -4.30 5.01 23.53
CA LEU A 57 -3.71 6.35 23.49
C LEU A 57 -4.27 7.12 22.30
N GLN A 58 -4.51 6.43 21.19
CA GLN A 58 -5.18 6.94 20.00
C GLN A 58 -6.13 5.86 19.46
N PRO A 59 -7.44 6.13 19.31
CA PRO A 59 -8.38 5.16 18.77
C PRO A 59 -8.12 4.92 17.28
N TRP A 60 -8.80 3.93 16.71
CA TRP A 60 -8.72 3.64 15.29
C TRP A 60 -9.01 4.88 14.46
N ASN A 61 -8.10 5.16 13.54
CA ASN A 61 -8.20 6.25 12.59
C ASN A 61 -7.66 5.86 11.23
N ALA A 62 -8.00 6.65 10.22
CA ALA A 62 -7.45 6.56 8.88
C ALA A 62 -6.94 7.93 8.45
N GLY A 63 -5.81 7.95 7.73
CA GLY A 63 -5.26 9.18 7.17
C GLY A 63 -6.13 9.76 6.06
N ILE A 64 -6.02 11.06 5.84
CA ILE A 64 -6.69 11.80 4.78
C ILE A 64 -5.66 12.32 3.79
N PHE A 65 -5.81 11.94 2.51
CA PHE A 65 -4.98 12.43 1.43
C PHE A 65 -5.82 12.60 0.17
N GLU A 66 -5.60 13.68 -0.58
CA GLU A 66 -6.33 13.98 -1.83
C GLU A 66 -6.15 12.92 -2.93
N ARG A 67 -5.16 12.02 -2.78
CA ARG A 67 -4.88 10.94 -3.73
C ARG A 67 -5.60 9.62 -3.40
N PHE A 68 -6.39 9.61 -2.33
CA PHE A 68 -7.22 8.47 -1.95
C PHE A 68 -8.57 8.55 -2.67
N ALA A 69 -8.99 7.44 -3.27
CA ALA A 69 -10.22 7.39 -4.05
C ALA A 69 -11.44 7.46 -3.12
N PRO A 70 -12.33 8.47 -3.26
CA PRO A 70 -13.48 8.63 -2.34
C PRO A 70 -14.47 7.46 -2.42
N THR A 71 -14.62 6.88 -3.61
CA THR A 71 -15.59 5.80 -3.88
C THR A 71 -15.09 4.41 -3.51
N LEU A 72 -13.82 4.28 -3.13
CA LEU A 72 -13.23 3.00 -2.74
C LEU A 72 -13.04 2.91 -1.23
N PRO A 73 -12.97 1.70 -0.66
CA PRO A 73 -12.79 1.54 0.79
C PRO A 73 -11.42 1.99 1.28
N ILE A 74 -11.39 2.34 2.56
CA ILE A 74 -10.16 2.61 3.31
C ILE A 74 -9.33 1.33 3.38
N THR A 75 -8.04 1.41 3.08
CA THR A 75 -7.16 0.23 3.07
C THR A 75 -6.24 0.12 4.25
N ARG A 76 -6.09 1.21 5.00
CA ARG A 76 -5.24 1.26 6.18
C ARG A 76 -5.92 1.96 7.34
N PHE A 77 -5.96 1.28 8.47
CA PHE A 77 -6.35 1.87 9.76
C PHE A 77 -5.17 1.80 10.73
N THR A 78 -5.07 2.80 11.59
CA THR A 78 -4.04 2.89 12.62
C THR A 78 -4.64 3.18 13.98
N ALA A 79 -4.04 2.64 15.03
CA ALA A 79 -4.35 2.97 16.42
C ALA A 79 -3.08 2.89 17.26
N ILE A 80 -3.12 3.44 18.47
CA ILE A 80 -1.98 3.43 19.39
C ILE A 80 -2.46 3.04 20.78
N ALA A 81 -1.74 2.11 21.41
CA ALA A 81 -2.00 1.67 22.77
C ALA A 81 -0.74 1.78 23.64
N TRP A 82 -0.94 1.95 24.94
CA TRP A 82 0.12 2.04 25.93
C TRP A 82 -0.34 1.49 27.29
N PHE A 83 0.51 0.70 27.92
CA PHE A 83 0.23 0.04 29.21
C PHE A 83 1.33 0.28 30.24
N TYR A 84 2.59 0.24 29.79
CA TYR A 84 3.79 0.24 30.62
C TYR A 84 4.84 1.19 30.06
N GLY A 85 5.78 1.63 30.91
CA GLY A 85 6.96 2.39 30.48
C GLY A 85 8.03 1.56 29.76
N ASP A 86 7.69 0.37 29.24
CA ASP A 86 8.60 -0.54 28.54
C ASP A 86 7.98 -0.98 27.20
N ALA A 87 8.70 -0.70 26.11
CA ALA A 87 8.23 -0.96 24.75
C ALA A 87 8.01 -2.45 24.47
N ALA A 88 8.94 -3.29 24.93
CA ALA A 88 8.85 -4.74 24.74
C ALA A 88 7.66 -5.35 25.51
N SER A 89 7.35 -4.83 26.69
CA SER A 89 6.18 -5.27 27.48
C SER A 89 4.88 -4.82 26.85
N ASN A 90 4.79 -3.58 26.33
CA ASN A 90 3.60 -3.12 25.59
C ASN A 90 3.34 -3.98 24.34
N LEU A 91 4.37 -4.28 23.56
CA LEU A 91 4.26 -5.14 22.38
C LEU A 91 3.77 -6.55 22.74
N ARG A 92 4.40 -7.19 23.75
CA ARG A 92 4.02 -8.54 24.19
C ARG A 92 2.60 -8.59 24.75
N HIS A 93 2.18 -7.57 25.51
CA HIS A 93 0.84 -7.50 26.07
C HIS A 93 -0.21 -7.44 24.96
N MET A 94 -0.10 -6.46 24.06
CA MET A 94 -1.02 -6.34 22.92
C MET A 94 -0.97 -7.59 22.02
N ALA A 95 0.22 -8.15 21.77
CA ALA A 95 0.34 -9.35 20.97
C ALA A 95 -0.36 -10.57 21.61
N ALA A 96 -0.33 -10.70 22.94
CA ALA A 96 -1.04 -11.76 23.65
C ALA A 96 -2.57 -11.59 23.53
N ASP A 97 -3.08 -10.36 23.65
CA ASP A 97 -4.50 -10.06 23.49
C ASP A 97 -4.99 -10.41 22.08
N ILE A 98 -4.25 -10.01 21.04
CA ILE A 98 -4.57 -10.36 19.65
C ILE A 98 -4.44 -11.87 19.43
N ALA A 99 -3.41 -12.51 20.00
CA ALA A 99 -3.19 -13.93 19.85
C ALA A 99 -4.31 -14.79 20.45
N ALA A 100 -5.01 -14.29 21.48
CA ALA A 100 -6.20 -14.94 22.01
C ALA A 100 -7.37 -14.97 21.02
N LEU A 101 -7.40 -14.06 20.04
CA LEU A 101 -8.46 -13.94 19.04
C LEU A 101 -8.13 -14.69 17.73
N ILE A 102 -6.90 -14.57 17.24
CA ILE A 102 -6.51 -15.07 15.91
C ILE A 102 -5.25 -15.96 15.89
N GLY A 103 -4.78 -16.39 17.06
CA GLY A 103 -3.59 -17.23 17.21
C GLY A 103 -2.28 -16.43 17.29
N PRO A 104 -1.17 -17.04 17.73
CA PRO A 104 0.09 -16.35 17.95
C PRO A 104 0.76 -15.92 16.64
N ALA A 105 1.54 -14.84 16.70
CA ALA A 105 2.45 -14.40 15.64
C ALA A 105 3.86 -14.21 16.20
N PRO A 106 4.91 -14.35 15.38
CA PRO A 106 6.28 -14.13 15.82
C PRO A 106 6.51 -12.65 16.15
N ILE A 107 7.22 -12.42 17.26
CA ILE A 107 7.75 -11.10 17.63
C ILE A 107 9.24 -11.11 17.31
N GLY A 108 9.72 -10.09 16.62
CA GLY A 108 11.13 -9.98 16.29
C GLY A 108 11.59 -8.57 15.94
N PRO A 109 12.91 -8.36 15.92
CA PRO A 109 13.50 -7.09 15.52
C PRO A 109 13.36 -6.86 14.01
N GLU A 110 12.97 -5.65 13.62
CA GLU A 110 12.99 -5.18 12.23
C GLU A 110 13.65 -3.78 12.21
N TYR A 111 14.91 -3.70 11.75
CA TYR A 111 15.75 -2.50 11.84
C TYR A 111 15.84 -1.95 13.28
N ASN A 112 15.38 -0.72 13.51
CA ASN A 112 15.32 -0.06 14.82
C ASN A 112 13.98 -0.28 15.55
N THR A 113 13.15 -1.23 15.11
CA THR A 113 11.83 -1.53 15.70
C THR A 113 11.75 -2.97 16.19
N ASP A 114 10.75 -3.24 17.04
CA ASP A 114 10.24 -4.60 17.26
C ASP A 114 8.84 -4.70 16.66
N VAL A 115 8.59 -5.80 15.95
CA VAL A 115 7.37 -6.01 15.16
C VAL A 115 6.74 -7.36 15.48
N CYS A 116 5.41 -7.39 15.50
CA CYS A 116 4.59 -8.61 15.49
C CYS A 116 3.57 -8.49 14.34
N ARG A 117 3.46 -9.50 13.47
CA ARG A 117 2.61 -9.41 12.27
C ARG A 117 1.80 -10.68 12.03
N TRP A 118 0.51 -10.48 11.73
CA TRP A 118 -0.37 -11.50 11.17
C TRP A 118 -0.63 -11.16 9.72
N GLU A 119 -0.56 -12.16 8.84
CA GLU A 119 -0.89 -12.05 7.41
C GLU A 119 -1.91 -13.15 7.07
N ALA A 120 -2.95 -12.79 6.33
CA ALA A 120 -3.92 -13.73 5.78
C ALA A 120 -4.32 -13.26 4.37
N GLY A 121 -3.73 -13.85 3.34
CA GLY A 121 -3.79 -13.28 1.99
C GLY A 121 -3.17 -11.88 1.99
N ALA A 122 -3.82 -10.93 1.30
CA ALA A 122 -3.39 -9.52 1.29
C ALA A 122 -3.76 -8.75 2.57
N ALA A 123 -4.57 -9.32 3.46
CA ALA A 123 -4.92 -8.66 4.72
C ALA A 123 -3.78 -8.83 5.74
N GLY A 124 -3.56 -7.80 6.55
CA GLY A 124 -2.50 -7.77 7.54
C GLY A 124 -2.90 -7.02 8.82
N LEU A 125 -2.33 -7.44 9.93
CA LEU A 125 -2.29 -6.69 11.18
C LEU A 125 -0.84 -6.65 11.65
N GLN A 126 -0.33 -5.45 11.90
CA GLN A 126 1.01 -5.21 12.42
C GLN A 126 0.93 -4.47 13.75
N LEU A 127 1.68 -4.98 14.72
CA LEU A 127 2.05 -4.27 15.95
C LEU A 127 3.51 -3.87 15.83
N MET A 128 3.83 -2.64 16.22
CA MET A 128 5.18 -2.10 16.11
C MET A 128 5.50 -1.20 17.29
N THR A 129 6.71 -1.30 17.79
CA THR A 129 7.27 -0.40 18.80
C THR A 129 8.65 0.09 18.36
N TRP A 130 9.08 1.23 18.90
CA TRP A 130 10.43 1.78 18.73
C TRP A 130 11.16 1.75 20.07
N PRO A 131 11.82 0.64 20.44
CA PRO A 131 12.49 0.54 21.73
C PRO A 131 13.53 1.67 21.87
N PRO A 132 13.53 2.44 22.98
CA PRO A 132 14.41 3.59 23.17
C PRO A 132 15.90 3.25 23.00
N GLU A 133 16.31 2.07 23.45
CA GLU A 133 17.69 1.58 23.37
C GLU A 133 18.18 1.32 21.93
N ARG A 134 17.26 1.26 20.95
CA ARG A 134 17.59 1.08 19.54
C ARG A 134 17.47 2.36 18.71
N GLN A 135 17.01 3.46 19.32
CA GLN A 135 16.89 4.72 18.61
C GLN A 135 18.21 5.50 18.62
N SER A 136 18.46 6.25 17.55
CA SER A 136 19.60 7.15 17.47
C SER A 136 19.61 8.13 18.64
N HIS A 137 20.78 8.34 19.22
CA HIS A 137 20.95 9.27 20.33
C HIS A 137 20.62 10.69 19.89
N GLY A 138 19.78 11.40 20.66
CA GLY A 138 19.38 12.77 20.34
C GLY A 138 18.32 12.91 19.25
N LEU A 139 17.68 11.82 18.81
CA LEU A 139 16.51 11.91 17.93
C LEU A 139 15.40 12.72 18.63
N THR A 140 15.03 13.84 18.04
CA THR A 140 13.89 14.66 18.50
C THR A 140 12.63 14.25 17.73
N ASN A 141 11.51 14.16 18.43
CA ASN A 141 10.20 13.91 17.84
C ASN A 141 9.17 14.76 18.57
N ASN A 142 8.60 15.74 17.87
CA ASN A 142 7.63 16.68 18.43
C ASN A 142 6.40 15.96 19.04
N ALA A 143 6.03 14.79 18.51
CA ALA A 143 4.94 14.00 19.07
C ALA A 143 5.30 13.47 20.47
N PHE A 144 6.56 13.11 20.73
CA PHE A 144 7.01 12.67 22.05
C PHE A 144 7.05 13.79 23.09
N ASP A 145 7.18 15.04 22.66
CA ASP A 145 7.10 16.19 23.57
C ASP A 145 5.64 16.50 23.94
N ARG A 146 4.71 16.30 23.00
CA ARG A 146 3.25 16.43 23.24
C ARG A 146 2.72 15.28 24.09
N GLU A 147 3.16 14.06 23.81
CA GLU A 147 2.71 12.84 24.49
C GLU A 147 3.90 11.89 24.74
N PRO A 148 4.56 11.98 25.91
CA PRO A 148 5.75 11.18 26.24
C PRO A 148 5.54 9.66 26.22
N ARG A 149 4.30 9.18 26.43
CA ARG A 149 3.99 7.74 26.40
C ARG A 149 4.30 7.10 25.04
N LEU A 150 4.23 7.88 23.96
CA LEU A 150 4.54 7.44 22.60
C LEU A 150 5.94 6.83 22.45
N ARG A 151 6.90 7.21 23.30
CA ARG A 151 8.26 6.63 23.29
C ARG A 151 8.30 5.13 23.51
N THR A 152 7.25 4.58 24.12
CA THR A 152 7.15 3.14 24.45
C THR A 152 5.84 2.53 23.99
N ALA A 153 4.95 3.32 23.39
CA ALA A 153 3.64 2.85 22.94
C ALA A 153 3.77 1.81 21.81
N VAL A 154 2.72 0.98 21.67
CA VAL A 154 2.56 0.06 20.55
C VAL A 154 1.64 0.67 19.51
N HIS A 155 2.12 0.70 18.29
CA HIS A 155 1.39 1.15 17.11
C HIS A 155 0.75 -0.05 16.43
N LEU A 156 -0.55 0.03 16.22
CA LEU A 156 -1.33 -0.95 15.48
C LEU A 156 -1.55 -0.42 14.08
N THR A 157 -1.31 -1.24 13.07
CA THR A 157 -1.66 -0.97 11.68
C THR A 157 -2.44 -2.14 11.12
N VAL A 158 -3.68 -1.88 10.73
CA VAL A 158 -4.50 -2.79 9.94
C VAL A 158 -4.31 -2.46 8.47
N THR A 159 -4.07 -3.48 7.66
CA THR A 159 -4.10 -3.41 6.21
C THR A 159 -5.21 -4.34 5.72
N THR A 160 -6.21 -3.79 5.05
CA THR A 160 -7.45 -4.54 4.74
C THR A 160 -7.23 -5.57 3.63
N GLY A 161 -6.19 -5.38 2.82
CA GLY A 161 -5.93 -6.19 1.62
C GLY A 161 -6.95 -5.98 0.52
N PHE A 162 -7.73 -4.89 0.58
CA PHE A 162 -8.75 -4.59 -0.43
C PHE A 162 -8.11 -4.49 -1.82
N ARG A 163 -8.67 -5.28 -2.74
CA ARG A 163 -8.36 -5.26 -4.17
C ARG A 163 -9.67 -5.36 -4.92
N LEU A 164 -9.76 -4.71 -6.07
CA LEU A 164 -10.92 -4.88 -6.94
C LEU A 164 -10.87 -6.29 -7.57
N PRO A 165 -11.99 -7.01 -7.64
CA PRO A 165 -12.05 -8.25 -8.42
C PRO A 165 -11.91 -7.92 -9.90
N LEU A 166 -11.43 -8.88 -10.68
CA LEU A 166 -11.47 -8.78 -12.14
C LEU A 166 -12.93 -8.81 -12.61
N SER A 167 -13.34 -7.80 -13.37
CA SER A 167 -14.56 -7.89 -14.18
C SER A 167 -14.39 -8.93 -15.29
N LEU A 168 -15.50 -9.39 -15.89
CA LEU A 168 -15.45 -10.33 -17.02
C LEU A 168 -14.60 -9.79 -18.20
N ARG A 169 -14.65 -8.46 -18.42
CA ARG A 169 -13.86 -7.79 -19.46
C ARG A 169 -12.37 -7.82 -19.14
N GLU A 170 -12.00 -7.52 -17.89
CA GLU A 170 -10.60 -7.53 -17.45
C GLU A 170 -10.03 -8.95 -17.41
N ASP A 171 -10.80 -9.95 -16.98
CA ASP A 171 -10.38 -11.36 -17.02
C ASP A 171 -10.06 -11.80 -18.46
N ALA A 172 -10.89 -11.40 -19.44
CA ALA A 172 -10.62 -11.67 -20.84
C ALA A 172 -9.33 -11.01 -21.34
N TRP A 173 -9.06 -9.75 -20.93
CA TRP A 173 -7.81 -9.08 -21.25
C TRP A 173 -6.59 -9.78 -20.65
N VAL A 174 -6.67 -10.22 -19.40
CA VAL A 174 -5.59 -10.94 -18.72
C VAL A 174 -5.32 -12.28 -19.38
N ARG A 175 -6.36 -13.02 -19.80
CA ARG A 175 -6.19 -14.27 -20.57
C ARG A 175 -5.51 -14.05 -21.92
N ALA A 176 -5.81 -12.94 -22.59
CA ALA A 176 -5.23 -12.56 -23.87
C ALA A 176 -3.89 -11.80 -23.74
N PHE A 177 -3.38 -11.62 -22.52
CA PHE A 177 -2.22 -10.78 -22.23
C PHE A 177 -0.98 -11.19 -23.03
N GLN A 178 -0.38 -10.22 -23.72
CA GLN A 178 0.87 -10.35 -24.46
C GLN A 178 1.97 -9.55 -23.75
N PRO A 179 2.99 -10.21 -23.16
CA PRO A 179 4.08 -9.50 -22.50
C PRO A 179 4.97 -8.83 -23.54
N VAL A 180 5.33 -7.57 -23.27
CA VAL A 180 6.22 -6.76 -24.12
C VAL A 180 7.50 -6.34 -23.41
N ALA A 181 7.51 -6.35 -22.08
CA ALA A 181 8.68 -6.08 -21.26
C ALA A 181 8.61 -6.80 -19.91
N LEU A 182 9.76 -6.91 -19.26
CA LEU A 182 9.85 -7.33 -17.86
C LEU A 182 9.78 -6.11 -16.94
N VAL A 183 9.16 -6.29 -15.78
CA VAL A 183 9.29 -5.38 -14.65
C VAL A 183 10.66 -5.61 -14.03
N ASN A 184 11.41 -4.52 -13.84
CA ASN A 184 12.67 -4.53 -13.12
C ASN A 184 12.52 -3.58 -11.93
N MET A 185 12.62 -4.14 -10.73
CA MET A 185 12.57 -3.43 -9.45
C MET A 185 13.92 -3.60 -8.74
N GLN A 186 14.29 -2.64 -7.90
CA GLN A 186 15.45 -2.74 -7.00
C GLN A 186 15.35 -4.01 -6.15
N ARG A 187 14.12 -4.39 -5.79
CA ARG A 187 13.78 -5.65 -5.18
C ARG A 187 12.54 -6.22 -5.88
N THR A 188 12.76 -7.19 -6.76
CA THR A 188 11.66 -7.94 -7.39
C THR A 188 11.05 -8.88 -6.35
N LEU A 189 9.73 -8.82 -6.18
CA LEU A 189 9.05 -9.73 -5.26
C LEU A 189 8.88 -11.12 -5.88
N PRO A 190 9.12 -12.19 -5.11
CA PRO A 190 8.65 -13.52 -5.46
C PRO A 190 7.14 -13.52 -5.75
N LEU A 191 6.68 -14.35 -6.70
CA LEU A 191 5.27 -14.36 -7.13
C LEU A 191 4.31 -14.66 -5.97
N ASP A 192 4.67 -15.59 -5.10
CA ASP A 192 3.90 -15.91 -3.89
C ASP A 192 3.75 -14.70 -2.95
N ARG A 193 4.71 -13.77 -2.92
CA ARG A 193 4.60 -12.51 -2.18
C ARG A 193 3.67 -11.50 -2.85
N ILE A 194 3.60 -11.45 -4.18
CA ILE A 194 2.65 -10.58 -4.90
C ILE A 194 1.20 -10.94 -4.52
N ALA A 195 0.89 -12.23 -4.41
CA ALA A 195 -0.46 -12.67 -4.04
C ALA A 195 -0.92 -12.16 -2.66
N VAL A 196 0.03 -11.93 -1.74
CA VAL A 196 -0.24 -11.57 -0.32
C VAL A 196 0.17 -10.15 0.07
N THR A 197 0.71 -9.35 -0.85
CA THR A 197 1.03 -7.94 -0.56
C THR A 197 -0.21 -7.09 -0.74
N ALA A 198 -0.59 -6.22 0.19
CA ALA A 198 -1.69 -5.28 -0.06
C ALA A 198 -1.28 -4.13 -1.01
N PRO A 199 -2.16 -3.65 -1.89
CA PRO A 199 -1.90 -2.43 -2.66
C PRO A 199 -1.84 -1.20 -1.75
N SER A 200 -1.08 -0.17 -2.15
CA SER A 200 -1.16 1.15 -1.52
C SER A 200 -2.53 1.77 -1.80
N GLU A 201 -3.08 2.53 -0.84
CA GLU A 201 -4.33 3.27 -1.02
C GLU A 201 -4.29 4.27 -2.19
N THR A 202 -3.08 4.73 -2.54
CA THR A 202 -2.84 5.55 -3.73
C THR A 202 -2.92 4.76 -5.03
N GLU A 203 -3.22 3.47 -5.04
CA GLU A 203 -3.13 2.62 -6.25
C GLU A 203 -4.36 1.72 -6.47
N ILE A 204 -5.24 1.63 -5.47
CA ILE A 204 -6.36 0.68 -5.41
C ILE A 204 -7.38 0.75 -6.55
N GLU A 205 -7.47 1.89 -7.25
CA GLU A 205 -8.37 2.07 -8.40
C GLU A 205 -8.04 1.11 -9.54
N TYR A 206 -6.75 0.80 -9.71
CA TYR A 206 -6.24 -0.04 -10.78
C TYR A 206 -5.68 -1.36 -10.28
N ALA A 207 -5.51 -1.53 -8.97
CA ALA A 207 -5.10 -2.79 -8.37
C ALA A 207 -6.22 -3.84 -8.49
N ARG A 208 -5.87 -5.04 -8.93
CA ARG A 208 -6.77 -6.19 -9.03
C ARG A 208 -6.24 -7.38 -8.25
N ASP A 209 -7.15 -8.25 -7.82
CA ASP A 209 -6.74 -9.58 -7.36
C ASP A 209 -6.19 -10.38 -8.56
N PRO A 210 -4.92 -10.80 -8.53
CA PRO A 210 -4.33 -11.57 -9.63
C PRO A 210 -4.92 -12.98 -9.79
N GLY A 211 -5.49 -13.56 -8.72
CA GLY A 211 -6.00 -14.93 -8.73
C GLY A 211 -5.01 -15.94 -9.31
N ASP A 212 -5.51 -16.87 -10.13
CA ASP A 212 -4.71 -17.92 -10.76
C ASP A 212 -3.89 -17.41 -11.97
N HIS A 213 -4.01 -16.14 -12.35
CA HIS A 213 -3.30 -15.57 -13.52
C HIS A 213 -1.86 -15.18 -13.23
N LEU A 214 -1.45 -15.19 -11.96
CA LEU A 214 -0.14 -14.69 -11.53
C LEU A 214 1.07 -15.30 -12.26
N PRO A 215 1.13 -16.61 -12.57
CA PRO A 215 2.24 -17.18 -13.35
C PRO A 215 2.37 -16.60 -14.78
N HIS A 216 1.26 -16.15 -15.36
CA HIS A 216 1.19 -15.58 -16.70
C HIS A 216 1.60 -14.10 -16.74
N ILE A 217 1.24 -13.33 -15.71
CA ILE A 217 1.42 -11.87 -15.70
C ILE A 217 2.55 -11.37 -14.79
N GLY A 218 3.00 -12.18 -13.83
CA GLY A 218 3.92 -11.76 -12.78
C GLY A 218 5.24 -11.19 -13.34
N ASN A 219 5.66 -10.04 -12.80
CA ASN A 219 6.88 -9.32 -13.20
C ASN A 219 6.94 -8.96 -14.70
N ARG A 220 5.79 -8.74 -15.34
CA ARG A 220 5.69 -8.40 -16.76
C ARG A 220 4.86 -7.15 -16.97
N ILE A 221 5.11 -6.48 -18.10
CA ILE A 221 4.33 -5.38 -18.66
C ILE A 221 3.83 -5.84 -20.03
N GLY A 222 2.59 -5.53 -20.36
CA GLY A 222 1.98 -5.92 -21.62
C GLY A 222 0.56 -5.41 -21.75
N TYR A 223 -0.16 -5.97 -22.71
CA TYR A 223 -1.52 -5.58 -23.05
C TYR A 223 -2.20 -6.70 -23.85
N PRO A 224 -3.55 -6.74 -23.94
CA PRO A 224 -4.24 -7.63 -24.86
C PRO A 224 -3.99 -7.19 -26.33
N PRO A 225 -4.25 -8.06 -27.33
CA PRO A 225 -3.90 -7.80 -28.74
C PRO A 225 -4.57 -6.57 -29.35
N ASP A 226 -5.76 -6.20 -28.86
CA ASP A 226 -6.50 -5.00 -29.26
C ASP A 226 -6.04 -3.74 -28.52
N VAL A 227 -5.04 -3.86 -27.64
CA VAL A 227 -4.48 -2.78 -26.81
C VAL A 227 -5.56 -2.08 -25.98
N ALA A 228 -6.58 -2.81 -25.55
CA ALA A 228 -7.70 -2.25 -24.79
C ALA A 228 -7.36 -1.87 -23.33
N ALA A 229 -6.24 -2.37 -22.80
CA ALA A 229 -5.74 -2.01 -21.48
C ALA A 229 -4.21 -2.16 -21.39
N LEU A 230 -3.58 -1.36 -20.54
CA LEU A 230 -2.22 -1.59 -20.06
C LEU A 230 -2.29 -2.51 -18.84
N ILE A 231 -1.55 -3.61 -18.88
CA ILE A 231 -1.50 -4.60 -17.79
C ILE A 231 -0.05 -4.73 -17.35
N PHE A 232 0.20 -4.60 -16.06
CA PHE A 232 1.52 -4.84 -15.49
C PHE A 232 1.42 -5.40 -14.09
N CYS A 233 2.42 -6.17 -13.70
CA CYS A 233 2.49 -6.78 -12.38
C CYS A 233 3.84 -6.51 -11.73
N THR A 234 3.87 -5.55 -10.81
CA THR A 234 5.03 -5.21 -9.97
C THR A 234 4.97 -6.04 -8.69
N ASP A 235 4.51 -5.43 -7.62
CA ASP A 235 4.12 -5.99 -6.34
C ASP A 235 2.60 -6.24 -6.25
N GLN A 236 1.83 -5.69 -7.19
CA GLN A 236 0.40 -5.91 -7.40
C GLN A 236 0.12 -6.15 -8.88
N LEU A 237 -1.04 -6.74 -9.20
CA LEU A 237 -1.58 -6.68 -10.56
C LEU A 237 -2.27 -5.33 -10.76
N PHE A 238 -1.84 -4.58 -11.76
CA PHE A 238 -2.47 -3.36 -12.24
C PHE A 238 -3.08 -3.56 -13.62
N ILE A 239 -4.32 -3.10 -13.78
CA ILE A 239 -5.01 -3.03 -15.07
C ILE A 239 -5.52 -1.61 -15.26
N VAL A 240 -4.98 -0.91 -16.25
CA VAL A 240 -5.37 0.44 -16.61
C VAL A 240 -6.05 0.41 -17.99
N PRO A 241 -7.36 0.64 -18.09
CA PRO A 241 -8.06 0.72 -19.38
C PRO A 241 -7.39 1.76 -20.30
N ARG A 242 -7.37 1.50 -21.61
CA ARG A 242 -6.74 2.39 -22.61
C ARG A 242 -7.27 3.82 -22.51
N GLU A 243 -8.55 3.97 -22.26
CA GLU A 243 -9.23 5.26 -22.09
C GLU A 243 -8.70 6.08 -20.91
N ASP A 244 -8.17 5.41 -19.89
CA ASP A 244 -7.65 6.03 -18.67
C ASP A 244 -6.15 6.29 -18.71
N VAL A 245 -5.41 5.67 -19.64
CA VAL A 245 -4.01 6.01 -19.89
C VAL A 245 -3.92 7.42 -20.49
N LEU A 246 -3.35 8.37 -19.73
CA LEU A 246 -3.15 9.76 -20.16
C LEU A 246 -1.79 9.95 -20.83
N GLY A 247 -0.77 9.21 -20.41
CA GLY A 247 0.58 9.35 -20.91
C GLY A 247 1.59 8.55 -20.10
N PHE A 248 2.84 8.63 -20.51
CA PHE A 248 3.96 7.98 -19.84
C PHE A 248 4.98 9.03 -19.42
N ALA A 249 5.65 8.80 -18.30
CA ALA A 249 6.69 9.67 -17.78
C ALA A 249 7.95 8.86 -17.48
N VAL A 250 9.09 9.33 -17.98
CA VAL A 250 10.42 8.79 -17.67
C VAL A 250 11.16 9.81 -16.83
N THR A 251 11.48 9.45 -15.60
CA THR A 251 12.38 10.25 -14.77
C THR A 251 13.77 9.66 -14.81
N ARG A 252 14.78 10.53 -14.92
CA ARG A 252 16.18 10.18 -15.08
C ARG A 252 16.99 10.80 -13.94
N MET A 253 17.83 10.01 -13.31
CA MET A 253 18.63 10.39 -12.15
C MET A 253 20.10 10.10 -12.41
N ARG A 254 20.97 11.07 -12.11
CA ARG A 254 22.41 10.86 -12.06
C ARG A 254 22.77 9.96 -10.91
N ARG A 255 23.85 9.23 -11.09
CA ARG A 255 24.49 8.52 -9.99
C ARG A 255 25.24 9.53 -9.12
N ALA A 256 24.66 9.90 -7.98
CA ALA A 256 25.34 10.71 -6.96
C ALA A 256 25.73 9.86 -5.75
N LYS A 257 24.85 9.71 -4.75
CA LYS A 257 25.05 8.83 -3.58
C LYS A 257 24.20 7.55 -3.61
N GLY A 258 23.12 7.51 -4.39
CA GLY A 258 22.32 6.31 -4.67
C GLY A 258 22.74 5.57 -5.94
N ALA A 259 21.91 4.61 -6.35
CA ALA A 259 22.14 3.81 -7.57
C ALA A 259 22.03 4.65 -8.87
N GLY A 260 21.38 5.82 -8.82
CA GLY A 260 20.98 6.58 -10.01
C GLY A 260 19.99 5.78 -10.88
N GLY A 261 19.88 6.17 -12.15
CA GLY A 261 19.17 5.39 -13.16
C GLY A 261 17.94 6.08 -13.70
N SER A 262 16.94 5.31 -14.12
CA SER A 262 15.68 5.84 -14.63
C SER A 262 14.51 4.99 -14.19
N TYR A 263 13.34 5.61 -14.04
CA TYR A 263 12.09 4.91 -13.79
C TYR A 263 10.99 5.37 -14.74
N LEU A 264 10.15 4.42 -15.11
CA LEU A 264 9.02 4.60 -16.01
C LEU A 264 7.73 4.52 -15.23
N GLN A 265 6.86 5.50 -15.47
CA GLN A 265 5.55 5.58 -14.87
C GLN A 265 4.47 5.80 -15.93
N VAL A 266 3.25 5.39 -15.63
CA VAL A 266 2.05 5.72 -16.41
C VAL A 266 1.22 6.74 -15.63
N ARG A 267 0.79 7.79 -16.33
CA ARG A 267 -0.17 8.77 -15.84
C ARG A 267 -1.56 8.31 -16.24
N CYS A 268 -2.45 8.24 -15.24
CA CYS A 268 -3.79 7.69 -15.37
C CYS A 268 -4.83 8.73 -14.96
N ARG A 269 -6.00 8.68 -15.59
CA ARG A 269 -7.19 9.36 -15.09
C ARG A 269 -7.48 8.86 -13.66
N THR A 270 -8.10 9.68 -12.84
CA THR A 270 -8.51 9.26 -11.50
C THR A 270 -9.80 9.98 -11.09
N PRO A 271 -10.70 9.33 -10.35
CA PRO A 271 -11.81 10.00 -9.68
C PRO A 271 -11.38 10.79 -8.43
N CYS A 272 -10.11 10.72 -8.02
CA CYS A 272 -9.60 11.50 -6.89
C CYS A 272 -9.61 13.01 -7.17
N PRO A 273 -9.63 13.87 -6.14
CA PRO A 273 -9.48 15.33 -6.25
C PRO A 273 -8.15 15.86 -6.83
N VAL A 274 -7.33 15.01 -7.46
CA VAL A 274 -6.06 15.38 -8.10
C VAL A 274 -6.18 15.25 -9.62
N ALA A 275 -5.32 15.98 -10.36
CA ALA A 275 -5.39 16.01 -11.82
C ALA A 275 -5.17 14.63 -12.47
N ASP A 276 -4.21 13.86 -11.94
CA ASP A 276 -3.90 12.52 -12.40
C ASP A 276 -3.25 11.68 -11.29
N LYS A 277 -3.19 10.38 -11.55
CA LYS A 277 -2.46 9.40 -10.74
C LYS A 277 -1.30 8.84 -11.54
N THR A 278 -0.20 8.55 -10.83
CA THR A 278 1.00 8.02 -11.43
C THR A 278 1.28 6.64 -10.84
N LEU A 279 1.34 5.61 -11.69
CA LEU A 279 1.69 4.24 -11.28
C LEU A 279 3.07 3.88 -11.80
N PHE A 280 3.86 3.20 -10.96
CA PHE A 280 5.20 2.76 -11.30
C PHE A 280 5.17 1.49 -12.15
N LEU A 281 5.87 1.47 -13.28
CA LEU A 281 5.96 0.29 -14.16
C LEU A 281 7.24 -0.49 -13.94
N THR A 282 8.40 0.18 -14.05
CA THR A 282 9.72 -0.46 -14.05
C THR A 282 10.83 0.59 -13.91
N GLN A 283 12.04 0.14 -13.61
CA GLN A 283 13.23 0.97 -13.56
C GLN A 283 14.45 0.31 -14.19
N SER A 284 15.48 1.12 -14.44
CA SER A 284 16.79 0.70 -14.90
C SER A 284 17.88 1.42 -14.11
N PRO A 285 19.01 0.77 -13.80
CA PRO A 285 20.20 1.47 -13.29
C PRO A 285 20.83 2.42 -14.33
N ASP A 286 20.49 2.24 -15.62
CA ASP A 286 20.89 3.16 -16.69
C ASP A 286 19.93 4.36 -16.73
N PRO A 287 20.42 5.62 -16.66
CA PRO A 287 19.63 6.83 -16.81
C PRO A 287 18.80 6.94 -18.10
N ASP A 288 19.12 6.17 -19.14
CA ASP A 288 18.31 6.10 -20.37
C ASP A 288 17.62 4.74 -20.59
N GLY A 289 17.83 3.80 -19.67
CA GLY A 289 17.48 2.39 -19.87
C GLY A 289 15.98 2.11 -20.04
N VAL A 290 15.09 2.97 -19.53
CA VAL A 290 13.64 2.84 -19.72
C VAL A 290 13.05 3.79 -20.76
N THR A 291 13.86 4.68 -21.34
CA THR A 291 13.40 5.70 -22.31
C THR A 291 12.80 5.07 -23.57
N ALA A 292 13.45 4.05 -24.12
CA ALA A 292 12.97 3.36 -25.32
C ALA A 292 11.64 2.63 -25.06
N LEU A 293 11.50 1.99 -23.89
CA LEU A 293 10.26 1.34 -23.47
C LEU A 293 9.13 2.35 -23.30
N GLY A 294 9.38 3.47 -22.60
CA GLY A 294 8.38 4.53 -22.41
C GLY A 294 7.85 5.07 -23.74
N ARG A 295 8.75 5.36 -24.70
CA ARG A 295 8.36 5.81 -26.05
C ARG A 295 7.59 4.75 -26.83
N SER A 296 7.97 3.49 -26.73
CA SER A 296 7.29 2.37 -27.40
C SER A 296 5.85 2.18 -26.88
N LEU A 297 5.68 2.18 -25.55
CA LEU A 297 4.35 2.11 -24.92
C LEU A 297 3.51 3.32 -25.30
N ALA A 298 4.07 4.53 -25.24
CA ALA A 298 3.38 5.76 -25.64
C ALA A 298 2.88 5.72 -27.09
N ALA A 299 3.71 5.25 -28.03
CA ALA A 299 3.31 5.06 -29.42
C ALA A 299 2.18 4.01 -29.56
N THR A 300 2.28 2.89 -28.84
CA THR A 300 1.27 1.82 -28.86
C THR A 300 -0.10 2.31 -28.34
N PHE A 301 -0.08 3.12 -27.29
CA PHE A 301 -1.29 3.67 -26.67
C PHE A 301 -1.80 4.95 -27.33
N ASP A 302 -1.08 5.48 -28.32
CA ASP A 302 -1.37 6.78 -28.94
C ASP A 302 -1.49 7.90 -27.87
N ARG A 303 -0.43 8.00 -27.05
CA ARG A 303 -0.33 8.91 -25.90
C ARG A 303 1.05 9.57 -25.85
N PRO A 304 1.20 10.71 -25.16
CA PRO A 304 2.50 11.34 -24.98
C PRO A 304 3.43 10.51 -24.09
N CYS A 305 4.75 10.66 -24.31
CA CYS A 305 5.80 10.25 -23.39
C CYS A 305 6.63 11.47 -23.01
N GLU A 306 6.59 11.87 -21.75
CA GLU A 306 7.44 12.91 -21.20
C GLU A 306 8.74 12.27 -20.73
N VAL A 307 9.88 12.73 -21.26
CA VAL A 307 11.21 12.31 -20.78
C VAL A 307 11.81 13.48 -20.03
N GLY A 308 11.87 13.34 -18.71
CA GLY A 308 12.39 14.37 -17.82
C GLY A 308 13.88 14.63 -18.05
N PRO A 309 14.38 15.79 -17.61
CA PRO A 309 15.81 16.06 -17.61
C PRO A 309 16.53 15.09 -16.67
N LEU A 310 17.86 15.05 -16.80
CA LEU A 310 18.69 14.26 -15.91
C LEU A 310 18.88 15.03 -14.58
N HIS A 311 18.24 14.56 -13.50
CA HIS A 311 18.30 15.16 -12.17
C HIS A 311 19.52 14.69 -11.37
N ASP A 312 20.05 15.53 -10.49
CA ASP A 312 21.01 15.10 -9.47
C ASP A 312 20.24 14.43 -8.31
N ASP A 313 20.74 13.30 -7.81
CA ASP A 313 20.20 12.58 -6.65
C ASP A 313 20.48 13.44 -5.40
N ILE A 314 19.43 14.01 -4.78
CA ILE A 314 19.54 14.90 -3.59
C ILE A 314 19.63 14.06 -2.32
#